data_AF-A0A838TKV6-F1
#
_entry.id   AF-A0A838TKV6-F1
#
_cell.length_a   1.000
_cell.length_b   1.000
_cell.length_c   1.000
_cell.angle_alpha   90.00
_cell.angle_beta   90.00
_cell.angle_gamma   90.00
#
_symmetry.space_group_name_H-M   'P 1'
#
loop_
_entity.id
_entity.type
_entity.pdbx_description
1 polymer ?
#
loop_
_entity_poly.entity_id
_entity_poly.type
_entity_poly.pdbx_seq_one_letter_code
_entity_poly.pdbx_strand_id
1 'polypeptide(L)'
;MCKILGLLIFLPLLSISQKKQITLEDIYKKETFRGEIVRADFGMKEPDSTVKAADLLIDGKSIGEPDDLIISAKYPNTAIIRKGIEPIYRRSSKADVYVYDIAGKKLIHLAEGKILHPTLSPDGTKIAYVKDNNLYVKDLANKNVTAVTSDGKWNHIINGNADWVYEEEFSFSQAFQWSPNSEYIAYYKFDETDVKEYNMILYDNQYNKDYRYKYPKAGDSNSVVNIHVYQLATGKDVKAKYEQGDIYIPRIKWTEADNKLVVFWMNRLQNHLKLLLTDPATGASATLYDEKNKYYVDITDDWIFLKDGKNYLFTSEMNGYNQLYVYSFDGKKKVQ
;
A
#
# COMPACT_ATOMS: atom_id res chain seq x y z
N MET A 1 77.88 -15.31 29.06
CA MET A 1 77.59 -14.28 28.04
C MET A 1 76.24 -14.63 27.41
N CYS A 2 75.24 -13.75 27.48
CA CYS A 2 73.87 -13.90 26.91
C CYS A 2 73.01 -15.04 27.52
N LYS A 3 71.68 -14.94 27.70
CA LYS A 3 70.68 -13.95 27.32
C LYS A 3 69.45 -14.13 28.22
N ILE A 4 68.82 -13.01 28.55
CA ILE A 4 67.51 -12.87 29.18
C ILE A 4 66.45 -13.55 28.30
N LEU A 5 65.55 -14.33 28.90
CA LEU A 5 64.25 -14.65 28.29
C LEU A 5 63.16 -14.46 29.36
N GLY A 6 62.52 -13.29 29.32
CA GLY A 6 61.36 -12.98 30.14
C GLY A 6 60.15 -13.78 29.70
N LEU A 7 59.53 -14.49 30.63
CA LEU A 7 58.28 -15.21 30.43
C LEU A 7 57.13 -14.20 30.48
N LEU A 8 56.62 -13.77 29.33
CA LEU A 8 55.39 -12.99 29.22
C LEU A 8 54.19 -13.92 29.45
N ILE A 9 53.64 -13.88 30.66
CA ILE A 9 52.37 -14.54 31.00
C ILE A 9 51.24 -13.69 30.41
N PHE A 10 50.65 -14.17 29.32
CA PHE A 10 49.40 -13.64 28.78
C PHE A 10 48.26 -14.03 29.74
N LEU A 11 47.79 -13.08 30.56
CA LEU A 11 46.51 -13.22 31.24
C LEU A 11 45.39 -13.00 30.21
N PRO A 12 44.42 -13.93 30.08
CA PRO A 12 43.24 -13.69 29.26
C PRO A 12 42.40 -12.59 29.94
N LEU A 13 42.23 -11.46 29.25
CA LEU A 13 41.18 -10.49 29.56
C LEU A 13 39.84 -11.19 29.42
N LEU A 14 39.28 -11.64 30.55
CA LEU A 14 37.88 -12.03 30.66
C LEU A 14 37.04 -10.82 30.27
N SER A 15 36.50 -10.83 29.05
CA SER A 15 35.42 -9.94 28.65
C SER A 15 34.20 -10.25 29.52
N ILE A 16 34.03 -9.50 30.61
CA ILE A 16 32.80 -9.52 31.40
C ILE A 16 31.73 -8.88 30.51
N SER A 17 30.96 -9.73 29.82
CA SER A 17 29.68 -9.32 29.24
C SER A 17 28.83 -8.78 30.38
N GLN A 18 28.57 -7.47 30.37
CA GLN A 18 27.76 -6.80 31.37
C GLN A 18 26.33 -7.34 31.25
N LYS A 19 25.95 -8.31 32.10
CA LYS A 19 24.56 -8.77 32.23
C LYS A 19 23.77 -7.66 32.92
N LYS A 20 23.38 -6.64 32.15
CA LYS A 20 22.45 -5.62 32.63
C LYS A 20 21.13 -6.33 32.95
N GLN A 21 20.75 -6.36 34.21
CA GLN A 21 19.51 -6.98 34.65
C GLN A 21 18.35 -6.13 34.15
N ILE A 22 17.52 -6.70 33.27
CA ILE A 22 16.32 -6.06 32.72
C ILE A 22 15.19 -6.26 33.72
N THR A 23 14.58 -5.17 34.20
CA THR A 23 13.44 -5.21 35.12
C THR A 23 12.13 -4.88 34.40
N LEU A 24 10.99 -5.24 35.03
CA LEU A 24 9.67 -4.84 34.51
C LEU A 24 9.50 -3.32 34.46
N GLU A 25 10.12 -2.57 35.38
CA GLU A 25 10.09 -1.11 35.30
C GLU A 25 10.85 -0.56 34.09
N ASP A 26 11.94 -1.22 33.66
CA ASP A 26 12.67 -0.82 32.45
C ASP A 26 11.82 -1.00 31.18
N ILE A 27 10.87 -1.95 31.18
CA ILE A 27 9.95 -2.20 30.07
C ILE A 27 8.72 -1.28 30.14
N TYR A 28 8.08 -1.17 31.31
CA TYR A 28 6.74 -0.57 31.42
C TYR A 28 6.72 0.87 31.94
N LYS A 29 7.75 1.33 32.65
CA LYS A 29 7.81 2.71 33.17
C LYS A 29 8.86 3.57 32.48
N LYS A 30 10.05 3.02 32.29
CA LYS A 30 11.19 3.75 31.71
C LYS A 30 11.27 3.63 30.19
N GLU A 31 10.43 2.78 29.60
CA GLU A 31 10.37 2.53 28.15
C GLU A 31 11.75 2.29 27.52
N THR A 32 12.70 1.71 28.27
CA THR A 32 14.13 1.63 27.91
C THR A 32 14.41 0.83 26.64
N PHE A 33 13.45 0.00 26.22
CA PHE A 33 13.50 -0.82 25.01
C PHE A 33 12.45 -0.44 23.98
N ARG A 34 11.70 0.65 24.19
CA ARG A 34 10.89 1.20 23.11
C ARG A 34 11.84 1.93 22.17
N GLY A 35 11.70 1.68 20.87
CA GLY A 35 12.37 2.51 19.89
C GLY A 35 11.91 3.95 20.10
N GLU A 36 12.82 4.85 20.46
CA GLU A 36 12.54 6.26 20.32
C GLU A 36 12.27 6.51 18.84
N ILE A 37 11.08 7.00 18.52
CA ILE A 37 10.85 7.57 17.20
C ILE A 37 11.71 8.82 17.17
N VAL A 38 12.91 8.70 16.62
CA VAL A 38 13.58 9.86 16.04
C VAL A 38 12.65 10.29 14.92
N ARG A 39 11.77 11.23 15.22
CA ARG A 39 11.14 12.03 14.17
C ARG A 39 12.29 12.78 13.55
N ALA A 40 12.89 12.17 12.53
CA ALA A 40 13.53 12.95 11.51
C ALA A 40 12.42 13.87 11.01
N ASP A 41 12.47 15.11 11.48
CA ASP A 41 11.84 16.21 10.78
C ASP A 41 12.58 16.28 9.45
N PHE A 42 12.15 15.45 8.51
CA PHE A 42 12.47 15.59 7.10
C PHE A 42 11.70 16.81 6.63
N GLY A 43 12.13 17.99 7.12
CA GLY A 43 11.43 19.26 7.09
C GLY A 43 10.19 19.15 6.26
N MET A 44 9.07 18.78 6.89
CA MET A 44 7.79 18.94 6.23
C MET A 44 7.71 20.44 6.03
N LYS A 45 8.13 20.88 4.82
CA LYS A 45 7.96 22.25 4.38
C LYS A 45 6.52 22.57 4.74
N GLU A 46 6.35 23.61 5.56
CA GLU A 46 5.13 24.42 5.56
C GLU A 46 4.52 24.34 4.17
N PRO A 47 3.22 23.97 4.03
CA PRO A 47 2.60 23.74 2.74
C PRO A 47 3.03 24.86 1.81
N ASP A 48 3.72 24.45 0.74
CA ASP A 48 4.43 25.35 -0.13
C ASP A 48 3.51 26.54 -0.45
N SER A 49 4.01 27.76 -0.23
CA SER A 49 3.27 29.03 -0.39
C SER A 49 2.63 29.26 -1.78
N THR A 50 2.73 28.26 -2.65
CA THR A 50 2.19 28.13 -4.00
C THR A 50 0.66 27.95 -4.03
N VAL A 51 0.01 27.36 -3.02
CA VAL A 51 -1.46 27.20 -2.99
C VAL A 51 -2.07 28.05 -1.88
N LYS A 52 -2.78 29.13 -2.26
CA LYS A 52 -3.49 30.01 -1.32
C LYS A 52 -4.99 29.69 -1.34
N ALA A 53 -5.64 29.61 -0.19
CA ALA A 53 -7.09 29.33 -0.12
C ALA A 53 -7.96 30.35 -0.89
N ALA A 54 -7.50 31.60 -1.00
CA ALA A 54 -8.16 32.62 -1.82
C ALA A 54 -8.18 32.28 -3.33
N ASP A 55 -7.23 31.48 -3.81
CA ASP A 55 -7.17 31.01 -5.20
C ASP A 55 -8.01 29.74 -5.42
N LEU A 56 -8.48 29.08 -4.35
CA LEU A 56 -9.25 27.83 -4.42
C LEU A 56 -10.73 28.12 -4.66
N LEU A 57 -11.08 28.46 -5.90
CA LEU A 57 -12.41 28.91 -6.29
C LEU A 57 -13.13 27.91 -7.20
N ILE A 58 -14.41 27.65 -6.91
CA ILE A 58 -15.36 26.97 -7.81
C ILE A 58 -16.50 27.93 -8.10
N ASP A 59 -16.74 28.21 -9.38
CA ASP A 59 -17.76 29.16 -9.83
C ASP A 59 -17.71 30.50 -9.08
N GLY A 60 -16.47 30.98 -8.81
CA GLY A 60 -16.19 32.23 -8.08
C GLY A 60 -16.34 32.16 -6.56
N LYS A 61 -16.70 31.01 -5.99
CA LYS A 61 -16.82 30.81 -4.53
C LYS A 61 -15.61 30.06 -3.99
N SER A 62 -15.00 30.57 -2.92
CA SER A 62 -13.90 29.88 -2.25
C SER A 62 -14.42 28.64 -1.53
N ILE A 63 -13.68 27.54 -1.64
CA ILE A 63 -13.91 26.33 -0.85
C ILE A 63 -13.30 26.45 0.56
N GLY A 64 -12.60 27.55 0.88
CA GLY A 64 -11.90 27.75 2.15
C GLY A 64 -10.59 26.98 2.25
N GLU A 65 -9.99 26.96 3.45
CA GLU A 65 -8.73 26.27 3.71
C GLU A 65 -8.85 24.74 3.50
N PRO A 66 -7.84 24.09 2.90
CA PRO A 66 -7.81 22.63 2.76
C PRO A 66 -7.54 21.94 4.10
N ASP A 67 -8.10 20.75 4.32
CA ASP A 67 -7.73 19.90 5.47
C ASP A 67 -6.41 19.16 5.19
N ASP A 68 -6.17 18.83 3.92
CA ASP A 68 -4.98 18.13 3.42
C ASP A 68 -4.70 18.54 1.97
N LEU A 69 -3.42 18.57 1.62
CA LEU A 69 -2.89 19.01 0.32
C LEU A 69 -1.79 18.05 -0.14
N ILE A 70 -2.05 17.34 -1.23
CA ILE A 70 -1.11 16.38 -1.80
C ILE A 70 -0.54 16.95 -3.10
N ILE A 71 0.77 17.22 -3.12
CA ILE A 71 1.52 17.63 -4.31
C ILE A 71 2.55 16.57 -4.62
N SER A 72 2.51 16.02 -5.84
CA SER A 72 3.51 15.05 -6.28
C SER A 72 4.73 15.76 -6.84
N ALA A 73 5.94 15.31 -6.46
CA ALA A 73 7.17 15.78 -7.10
C ALA A 73 7.19 15.52 -8.62
N LYS A 74 6.43 14.52 -9.10
CA LYS A 74 6.27 14.20 -10.52
C LYS A 74 5.35 15.19 -11.24
N TYR A 75 4.39 15.76 -10.54
CA TYR A 75 3.40 16.73 -11.07
C TYR A 75 3.37 17.98 -10.18
N PRO A 76 4.45 18.77 -10.15
CA PRO A 76 4.54 19.91 -9.24
C PRO A 76 3.51 21.01 -9.53
N ASN A 77 2.85 20.96 -10.69
CA ASN A 77 1.80 21.90 -11.08
C ASN A 77 0.37 21.41 -10.77
N THR A 78 0.22 20.22 -10.19
CA THR A 78 -1.08 19.64 -9.87
C THR A 78 -1.14 19.29 -8.39
N ALA A 79 -2.12 19.87 -7.69
CA ALA A 79 -2.39 19.56 -6.29
C ALA A 79 -3.73 18.82 -6.16
N ILE A 80 -3.77 17.80 -5.31
CA ILE A 80 -5.01 17.18 -4.86
C ILE A 80 -5.33 17.77 -3.48
N ILE A 81 -6.50 18.38 -3.37
CA ILE A 81 -6.99 19.03 -2.16
C ILE A 81 -8.10 18.17 -1.57
N ARG A 82 -8.06 17.96 -0.26
CA ARG A 82 -9.08 17.19 0.47
C ARG A 82 -9.73 18.07 1.54
N LYS A 83 -11.04 17.95 1.67
CA LYS A 83 -11.86 18.66 2.65
C LYS A 83 -12.88 17.74 3.32
N GLY A 84 -13.19 18.04 4.58
CA GLY A 84 -14.07 17.23 5.40
C GLY A 84 -13.55 15.80 5.55
N ILE A 85 -12.27 15.63 5.89
CA ILE A 85 -11.68 14.30 6.00
C ILE A 85 -12.38 13.49 7.10
N GLU A 86 -12.89 12.32 6.73
CA GLU A 86 -13.50 11.34 7.62
C GLU A 86 -12.65 10.06 7.64
N PRO A 87 -11.93 9.78 8.74
CA PRO A 87 -11.27 8.50 8.94
C PRO A 87 -12.27 7.33 8.97
N ILE A 88 -11.87 6.17 8.44
CA ILE A 88 -12.67 4.94 8.48
C ILE A 88 -12.00 3.93 9.42
N TYR A 89 -10.81 3.45 9.07
CA TYR A 89 -9.97 2.62 9.93
C TYR A 89 -8.59 3.28 10.15
N ARG A 90 -7.49 2.52 10.24
CA ARG A 90 -6.17 3.07 10.56
C ARG A 90 -5.55 3.93 9.44
N ARG A 91 -5.86 3.66 8.18
CA ARG A 91 -5.23 4.25 6.98
C ARG A 91 -6.23 4.83 6.00
N SER A 92 -7.44 4.27 5.92
CA SER A 92 -8.48 4.74 5.03
C SER A 92 -9.16 6.00 5.60
N SER A 93 -9.37 6.97 4.71
CA SER A 93 -10.17 8.15 5.00
C SER A 93 -10.80 8.67 3.72
N LYS A 94 -12.05 9.11 3.81
CA LYS A 94 -12.79 9.70 2.69
C LYS A 94 -12.93 11.20 2.86
N ALA A 95 -12.97 11.94 1.76
CA ALA A 95 -13.05 13.40 1.78
C ALA A 95 -13.75 13.92 0.52
N ASP A 96 -14.24 15.15 0.55
CA ASP A 96 -14.54 15.90 -0.66
C ASP A 96 -13.21 16.29 -1.31
N VAL A 97 -13.05 15.98 -2.60
CA VAL A 97 -11.74 16.08 -3.26
C VAL A 97 -11.79 17.00 -4.46
N TYR A 98 -10.75 17.81 -4.58
CA TYR A 98 -10.56 18.75 -5.68
C TYR A 98 -9.18 18.56 -6.30
N VAL A 99 -9.09 18.78 -7.61
CA VAL A 99 -7.82 18.82 -8.35
C VAL A 99 -7.56 20.25 -8.76
N TYR A 100 -6.43 20.79 -8.35
CA TYR A 100 -6.03 22.17 -8.59
C TYR A 100 -4.82 22.22 -9.53
N ASP A 101 -4.99 22.92 -10.64
CA ASP A 101 -3.90 23.35 -11.53
C ASP A 101 -3.32 24.65 -10.99
N ILE A 102 -2.09 24.59 -10.49
CA ILE A 102 -1.42 25.70 -9.79
C ILE A 102 -1.10 26.84 -10.75
N ALA A 103 -0.55 26.54 -11.93
CA ALA A 103 -0.21 27.56 -12.94
C ALA A 103 -1.46 28.18 -13.55
N GLY A 104 -2.47 27.36 -13.87
CA GLY A 104 -3.71 27.83 -14.47
C GLY A 104 -4.69 28.45 -13.47
N LYS A 105 -4.46 28.27 -12.17
CA LYS A 105 -5.38 28.61 -11.07
C LYS A 105 -6.80 28.07 -11.28
N LYS A 106 -6.88 26.82 -11.75
CA LYS A 106 -8.16 26.15 -12.03
C LYS A 106 -8.39 25.03 -11.04
N LEU A 107 -9.54 25.07 -10.37
CA LEU A 107 -9.98 24.05 -9.45
C LEU A 107 -11.10 23.23 -10.07
N ILE A 108 -11.00 21.91 -9.96
CA ILE A 108 -12.01 20.97 -10.44
C ILE A 108 -12.49 20.13 -9.25
N HIS A 109 -13.81 20.11 -9.00
CA HIS A 109 -14.40 19.14 -8.09
C HIS A 109 -14.32 17.74 -8.71
N LEU A 110 -13.69 16.82 -7.99
CA LEU A 110 -13.32 15.52 -8.54
C LEU A 110 -14.56 14.65 -8.76
N ALA A 111 -15.39 14.51 -7.73
CA ALA A 111 -16.65 13.76 -7.76
C ALA A 111 -17.61 14.32 -6.71
N GLU A 112 -18.91 14.16 -6.92
CA GLU A 112 -19.89 14.52 -5.89
C GLU A 112 -19.81 13.57 -4.69
N GLY A 113 -19.75 14.14 -3.48
CA GLY A 113 -19.64 13.41 -2.23
C GLY A 113 -18.21 12.91 -1.95
N LYS A 114 -18.05 12.31 -0.76
CA LYS A 114 -16.73 11.93 -0.28
C LYS A 114 -16.21 10.68 -0.97
N ILE A 115 -14.94 10.73 -1.39
CA ILE A 115 -14.25 9.65 -2.09
C ILE A 115 -12.98 9.21 -1.36
N LEU A 116 -12.47 8.04 -1.72
CA LEU A 116 -11.25 7.42 -1.24
C LEU A 116 -10.16 7.43 -2.32
N HIS A 117 -8.91 7.48 -1.88
CA HIS A 117 -7.72 7.19 -2.69
C HIS A 117 -7.58 7.96 -4.02
N PRO A 118 -7.76 9.29 -4.06
CA PRO A 118 -7.53 10.07 -5.28
C PRO A 118 -6.06 9.94 -5.73
N THR A 119 -5.82 9.33 -6.88
CA THR A 119 -4.46 9.03 -7.38
C THR A 119 -4.32 9.35 -8.86
N LEU A 120 -3.40 10.27 -9.19
CA LEU A 120 -3.07 10.62 -10.58
C LEU A 120 -2.44 9.44 -11.33
N SER A 121 -2.76 9.31 -12.61
CA SER A 121 -2.06 8.40 -13.52
C SER A 121 -0.59 8.79 -13.68
N PRO A 122 0.31 7.86 -14.08
CA PRO A 122 1.73 8.14 -14.33
C PRO A 122 2.05 9.15 -15.45
N ASP A 123 1.08 9.57 -16.25
CA ASP A 123 1.20 10.69 -17.20
C ASP A 123 0.54 12.00 -16.68
N GLY A 124 -0.14 11.95 -15.53
CA GLY A 124 -0.84 13.07 -14.93
C GLY A 124 -2.15 13.48 -15.63
N THR A 125 -2.61 12.75 -16.64
CA THR A 125 -3.79 13.14 -17.45
C THR A 125 -5.11 12.68 -16.84
N LYS A 126 -5.08 11.66 -15.99
CA LYS A 126 -6.25 11.03 -15.36
C LYS A 126 -6.05 10.92 -13.87
N ILE A 127 -7.15 10.71 -13.17
CA ILE A 127 -7.16 10.44 -11.73
C ILE A 127 -8.14 9.32 -11.42
N ALA A 128 -7.67 8.33 -10.67
CA ALA A 128 -8.49 7.23 -10.18
C ALA A 128 -8.92 7.50 -8.74
N TYR A 129 -10.10 7.02 -8.37
CA TYR A 129 -10.61 7.11 -7.00
C TYR A 129 -11.65 6.03 -6.74
N VAL A 130 -11.88 5.75 -5.46
CA VAL A 130 -12.93 4.82 -5.02
C VAL A 130 -14.09 5.59 -4.41
N LYS A 131 -15.31 5.24 -4.81
CA LYS A 131 -16.56 5.77 -4.25
C LYS A 131 -17.57 4.65 -4.13
N ASP A 132 -18.22 4.51 -2.98
CA ASP A 132 -19.27 3.50 -2.76
C ASP A 132 -18.82 2.09 -3.20
N ASN A 133 -17.62 1.68 -2.76
CA ASN A 133 -16.97 0.41 -3.11
C ASN A 133 -16.73 0.17 -4.62
N ASN A 134 -16.82 1.22 -5.45
CA ASN A 134 -16.55 1.16 -6.87
C ASN A 134 -15.35 2.01 -7.26
N LEU A 135 -14.59 1.53 -8.24
CA LEU A 135 -13.43 2.21 -8.78
C LEU A 135 -13.85 3.05 -10.00
N TYR A 136 -13.39 4.30 -10.02
CA TYR A 136 -13.66 5.26 -11.09
C TYR A 136 -12.38 5.88 -11.60
N VAL A 137 -12.40 6.32 -12.86
CA VAL A 137 -11.34 7.10 -13.48
C VAL A 137 -11.95 8.34 -14.09
N LYS A 138 -11.38 9.51 -13.79
CA LYS A 138 -11.74 10.77 -14.44
C LYS A 138 -10.60 11.27 -15.30
N ASP A 139 -10.89 11.61 -16.55
CA ASP A 139 -9.97 12.32 -17.42
C ASP A 139 -10.03 13.82 -17.08
N LEU A 140 -8.87 14.42 -16.80
CA LEU A 140 -8.80 15.79 -16.30
C LEU A 140 -9.01 16.84 -17.42
N ALA A 141 -8.77 16.48 -18.68
CA ALA A 141 -8.90 17.39 -19.80
C ALA A 141 -10.36 17.54 -20.24
N ASN A 142 -11.04 16.42 -20.48
CA ASN A 142 -12.44 16.43 -20.94
C ASN A 142 -13.47 16.23 -19.82
N LYS A 143 -13.02 15.94 -18.58
CA LYS A 143 -13.85 15.73 -17.38
C LYS A 143 -14.75 14.48 -17.41
N ASN A 144 -14.60 13.62 -18.42
CA ASN A 144 -15.36 12.38 -18.51
C ASN A 144 -14.98 11.43 -17.37
N VAL A 145 -15.98 10.76 -16.82
CA VAL A 145 -15.83 9.76 -15.77
C VAL A 145 -16.15 8.39 -16.34
N THR A 146 -15.21 7.46 -16.19
CA THR A 146 -15.37 6.05 -16.51
C THR A 146 -15.54 5.28 -15.21
N ALA A 147 -16.66 4.58 -15.07
CA ALA A 147 -16.83 3.57 -14.03
C ALA A 147 -16.02 2.32 -14.42
N VAL A 148 -14.96 2.01 -13.68
CA VAL A 148 -14.17 0.78 -13.88
C VAL A 148 -14.95 -0.42 -13.34
N THR A 149 -15.64 -0.23 -12.21
CA THR A 149 -16.55 -1.23 -11.62
C THR A 149 -17.90 -0.60 -11.32
N SER A 150 -18.92 -1.44 -11.15
CA SER A 150 -20.29 -0.99 -10.82
C SER A 150 -21.02 -1.89 -9.82
N ASP A 151 -20.38 -2.95 -9.34
CA ASP A 151 -20.97 -3.96 -8.46
C ASP A 151 -20.58 -3.81 -6.98
N GLY A 152 -19.85 -2.75 -6.64
CA GLY A 152 -19.50 -2.40 -5.26
C GLY A 152 -20.75 -2.34 -4.38
N LYS A 153 -20.70 -3.02 -3.24
CA LYS A 153 -21.81 -3.13 -2.29
C LYS A 153 -21.27 -3.25 -0.88
N TRP A 154 -21.74 -2.39 0.01
CA TRP A 154 -21.37 -2.39 1.43
C TRP A 154 -21.54 -3.78 2.05
N ASN A 155 -20.55 -4.25 2.81
CA ASN A 155 -20.51 -5.57 3.45
C ASN A 155 -20.65 -6.76 2.48
N HIS A 156 -20.30 -6.59 1.20
CA HIS A 156 -20.37 -7.66 0.19
C HIS A 156 -19.20 -7.59 -0.80
N ILE A 157 -19.11 -6.51 -1.59
CA ILE A 157 -18.12 -6.36 -2.65
C ILE A 157 -17.38 -5.04 -2.48
N ILE A 158 -16.06 -5.09 -2.48
CA ILE A 158 -15.17 -3.92 -2.41
C ILE A 158 -14.23 -3.94 -3.62
N ASN A 159 -14.24 -2.88 -4.42
CA ASN A 159 -13.33 -2.69 -5.54
C ASN A 159 -12.37 -1.51 -5.27
N GLY A 160 -11.05 -1.76 -5.35
CA GLY A 160 -10.02 -0.71 -5.28
C GLY A 160 -9.71 -0.15 -3.89
N ASN A 161 -10.47 -0.52 -2.86
CA ASN A 161 -10.14 -0.27 -1.45
C ASN A 161 -9.88 -1.60 -0.73
N ALA A 162 -9.04 -1.61 0.29
CA ALA A 162 -8.84 -2.78 1.13
C ALA A 162 -10.07 -3.07 1.99
N ASP A 163 -10.32 -4.35 2.28
CA ASP A 163 -11.17 -4.71 3.41
C ASP A 163 -10.47 -4.41 4.74
N TRP A 164 -11.16 -4.62 5.87
CA TRP A 164 -10.59 -4.33 7.19
C TRP A 164 -9.30 -5.13 7.46
N VAL A 165 -9.26 -6.41 7.09
CA VAL A 165 -8.12 -7.30 7.36
C VAL A 165 -6.91 -6.87 6.56
N TYR A 166 -7.06 -6.58 5.28
CA TYR A 166 -5.95 -6.13 4.45
C TYR A 166 -5.41 -4.77 4.88
N GLU A 167 -6.29 -3.87 5.32
CA GLU A 167 -5.86 -2.59 5.83
C GLU A 167 -5.03 -2.70 7.11
N GLU A 168 -5.48 -3.51 8.07
CA GLU A 168 -4.84 -3.63 9.38
C GLU A 168 -3.64 -4.58 9.35
N GLU A 169 -3.79 -5.76 8.75
CA GLU A 169 -2.79 -6.84 8.81
C GLU A 169 -1.76 -6.76 7.67
N PHE A 170 -2.15 -6.26 6.49
CA PHE A 170 -1.20 -6.02 5.38
C PHE A 170 -0.84 -4.54 5.18
N SER A 171 -1.39 -3.65 6.00
CA SER A 171 -0.97 -2.26 6.12
C SER A 171 -1.16 -1.39 4.87
N PHE A 172 -2.18 -1.65 4.03
CA PHE A 172 -2.54 -0.74 2.93
C PHE A 172 -4.05 -0.58 2.79
N SER A 173 -4.52 0.63 2.48
CA SER A 173 -5.94 0.91 2.24
C SER A 173 -6.26 1.09 0.76
N GLN A 174 -5.35 1.70 -0.03
CA GLN A 174 -5.51 1.79 -1.48
C GLN A 174 -5.19 0.44 -2.12
N ALA A 175 -6.21 -0.20 -2.67
CA ALA A 175 -6.12 -1.52 -3.28
C ALA A 175 -6.24 -1.44 -4.81
N PHE A 176 -5.57 -0.47 -5.41
CA PHE A 176 -5.36 -0.38 -6.86
C PHE A 176 -4.03 0.32 -7.20
N GLN A 177 -3.49 0.04 -8.38
CA GLN A 177 -2.29 0.66 -8.92
C GLN A 177 -2.42 0.92 -10.42
N TRP A 178 -2.01 2.11 -10.84
CA TRP A 178 -1.78 2.44 -12.24
C TRP A 178 -0.56 1.70 -12.80
N SER A 179 -0.62 1.24 -14.05
CA SER A 179 0.57 0.78 -14.76
C SER A 179 1.51 1.95 -15.07
N PRO A 180 2.84 1.75 -15.15
CA PRO A 180 3.81 2.80 -15.42
C PRO A 180 3.54 3.60 -16.71
N ASN A 181 2.99 2.94 -17.73
CA ASN A 181 2.58 3.57 -18.99
C ASN A 181 1.19 4.24 -18.97
N SER A 182 0.49 4.26 -17.83
CA SER A 182 -0.87 4.82 -17.68
C SER A 182 -1.97 4.17 -18.53
N GLU A 183 -1.74 2.98 -19.11
CA GLU A 183 -2.73 2.30 -19.95
C GLU A 183 -3.67 1.38 -19.16
N TYR A 184 -3.24 0.91 -17.99
CA TYR A 184 -3.95 -0.07 -17.18
C TYR A 184 -4.11 0.40 -15.73
N ILE A 185 -5.17 -0.10 -15.09
CA ILE A 185 -5.28 -0.12 -13.63
C ILE A 185 -5.43 -1.57 -13.19
N ALA A 186 -4.50 -2.02 -12.35
CA ALA A 186 -4.68 -3.25 -11.59
C ALA A 186 -5.38 -2.93 -10.28
N TYR A 187 -6.39 -3.72 -9.90
CA TYR A 187 -7.15 -3.48 -8.68
C TYR A 187 -7.54 -4.78 -7.98
N TYR A 188 -7.72 -4.67 -6.67
CA TYR A 188 -8.25 -5.72 -5.83
C TYR A 188 -9.77 -5.66 -5.85
N LYS A 189 -10.37 -6.83 -6.01
CA LYS A 189 -11.77 -7.09 -5.76
C LYS A 189 -11.91 -8.06 -4.60
N PHE A 190 -12.45 -7.59 -3.49
CA PHE A 190 -12.78 -8.40 -2.33
C PHE A 190 -14.27 -8.75 -2.38
N ASP A 191 -14.57 -10.04 -2.24
CA ASP A 191 -15.90 -10.54 -1.91
C ASP A 191 -15.91 -11.00 -0.45
N GLU A 192 -16.51 -10.17 0.39
CA GLU A 192 -16.64 -10.37 1.84
C GLU A 192 -18.03 -10.87 2.23
N THR A 193 -18.86 -11.31 1.27
CA THR A 193 -20.25 -11.72 1.49
C THR A 193 -20.36 -12.78 2.60
N ASP A 194 -19.50 -13.79 2.56
CA ASP A 194 -19.48 -14.92 3.49
C ASP A 194 -18.66 -14.66 4.77
N VAL A 195 -18.02 -13.49 4.88
CA VAL A 195 -17.31 -13.08 6.10
C VAL A 195 -18.34 -12.72 7.16
N LYS A 196 -18.09 -13.13 8.41
CA LYS A 196 -18.99 -12.80 9.52
C LYS A 196 -18.95 -11.30 9.84
N GLU A 197 -20.10 -10.74 10.19
CA GLU A 197 -20.16 -9.38 10.71
C GLU A 197 -19.79 -9.34 12.20
N TYR A 198 -19.03 -8.32 12.56
CA TYR A 198 -18.86 -7.88 13.93
C TYR A 198 -19.62 -6.57 14.12
N ASN A 199 -20.22 -6.39 15.30
CA ASN A 199 -20.98 -5.19 15.62
C ASN A 199 -20.47 -4.51 16.88
N MET A 200 -20.58 -3.19 16.92
CA MET A 200 -20.25 -2.37 18.08
C MET A 200 -21.20 -1.19 18.20
N ILE A 201 -21.48 -0.79 19.43
CA ILE A 201 -22.30 0.39 19.70
C ILE A 201 -21.42 1.62 19.65
N LEU A 202 -21.72 2.54 18.73
CA LEU A 202 -21.19 3.89 18.74
C LEU A 202 -22.07 4.75 19.64
N TYR A 203 -21.51 5.17 20.76
CA TYR A 203 -22.19 6.06 21.69
C TYR A 203 -22.08 7.51 21.21
N ASP A 204 -23.22 8.18 21.12
CA ASP A 204 -23.30 9.63 20.87
C ASP A 204 -24.26 10.30 21.87
N ASN A 205 -24.27 11.64 21.90
CA ASN A 205 -25.03 12.40 22.90
C ASN A 205 -26.55 12.43 22.65
N GLN A 206 -27.07 11.79 21.58
CA GLN A 206 -28.49 11.78 21.24
C GLN A 206 -29.06 10.36 21.15
N TYR A 207 -28.53 9.56 20.23
CA TYR A 207 -28.98 8.20 19.95
C TYR A 207 -27.80 7.33 19.50
N ASN A 208 -27.45 6.35 20.34
CA ASN A 208 -26.43 5.37 20.00
C ASN A 208 -26.73 4.68 18.66
N LYS A 209 -25.67 4.36 17.91
CA LYS A 209 -25.77 3.70 16.58
C LYS A 209 -25.12 2.31 16.65
N ASP A 210 -25.74 1.33 16.01
CA ASP A 210 -25.13 0.01 15.81
C ASP A 210 -24.26 0.08 14.55
N TYR A 211 -22.94 -0.05 14.73
CA TYR A 211 -21.99 -0.09 13.64
C TYR A 211 -21.59 -1.55 13.36
N ARG A 212 -21.79 -1.98 12.11
CA ARG A 212 -21.51 -3.34 11.66
C ARG A 212 -20.55 -3.34 10.49
N TYR A 213 -19.57 -4.23 10.54
CA TYR A 213 -18.58 -4.40 9.48
C TYR A 213 -18.10 -5.86 9.44
N LYS A 214 -17.49 -6.26 8.33
CA LYS A 214 -16.96 -7.62 8.15
C LYS A 214 -15.64 -7.79 8.91
N TYR A 215 -15.58 -8.82 9.75
CA TYR A 215 -14.42 -9.12 10.59
C TYR A 215 -14.29 -10.63 10.80
N PRO A 216 -13.38 -11.31 10.10
CA PRO A 216 -13.13 -12.73 10.33
C PRO A 216 -12.27 -12.90 11.59
N LYS A 217 -12.71 -13.73 12.53
CA LYS A 217 -11.87 -14.14 13.66
C LYS A 217 -10.91 -15.25 13.24
N ALA A 218 -9.96 -15.58 14.11
CA ALA A 218 -9.04 -16.69 13.88
C ALA A 218 -9.81 -17.98 13.51
N GLY A 219 -9.47 -18.55 12.34
CA GLY A 219 -10.11 -19.74 11.79
C GLY A 219 -11.37 -19.52 10.96
N ASP A 220 -11.93 -18.30 10.95
CA ASP A 220 -13.05 -17.96 10.07
C ASP A 220 -12.58 -17.75 8.62
N SER A 221 -13.53 -17.91 7.68
CA SER A 221 -13.34 -17.59 6.27
C SER A 221 -13.01 -16.12 6.07
N ASN A 222 -12.01 -15.84 5.24
CA ASN A 222 -11.67 -14.48 4.81
C ASN A 222 -12.44 -14.10 3.54
N SER A 223 -12.38 -12.81 3.20
CA SER A 223 -12.83 -12.31 1.91
C SER A 223 -12.13 -13.04 0.78
N VAL A 224 -12.88 -13.44 -0.25
CA VAL A 224 -12.31 -13.96 -1.49
C VAL A 224 -11.68 -12.81 -2.25
N VAL A 225 -10.39 -12.89 -2.53
CA VAL A 225 -9.63 -11.82 -3.18
C VAL A 225 -9.30 -12.16 -4.64
N ASN A 226 -9.60 -11.23 -5.54
CA ASN A 226 -9.29 -11.35 -6.96
C ASN A 226 -8.55 -10.11 -7.44
N ILE A 227 -7.49 -10.30 -8.22
CA ILE A 227 -6.81 -9.21 -8.92
C ILE A 227 -7.36 -9.11 -10.34
N HIS A 228 -7.77 -7.90 -10.68
CA HIS A 228 -8.27 -7.51 -11.98
C HIS A 228 -7.32 -6.50 -12.62
N VAL A 229 -7.28 -6.48 -13.94
CA VAL A 229 -6.52 -5.51 -14.74
C VAL A 229 -7.45 -4.92 -15.78
N TYR A 230 -7.76 -3.64 -15.63
CA TYR A 230 -8.61 -2.88 -16.51
C TYR A 230 -7.78 -2.09 -17.52
N GLN A 231 -8.05 -2.27 -18.81
CA GLN A 231 -7.43 -1.52 -19.90
C GLN A 231 -8.28 -0.31 -20.26
N LEU A 232 -7.76 0.91 -20.05
CA LEU A 232 -8.53 2.14 -20.22
C LEU A 232 -9.07 2.35 -21.64
N ALA A 233 -8.24 2.07 -22.64
CA ALA A 233 -8.56 2.39 -24.04
C ALA A 233 -9.71 1.54 -24.59
N THR A 234 -9.84 0.30 -24.13
CA THR A 234 -10.81 -0.68 -24.65
C THR A 234 -11.95 -0.94 -23.67
N GLY A 235 -11.80 -0.54 -22.41
CA GLY A 235 -12.71 -0.91 -21.32
C GLY A 235 -12.67 -2.39 -20.95
N LYS A 236 -11.67 -3.14 -21.45
CA LYS A 236 -11.53 -4.57 -21.17
C LYS A 236 -11.02 -4.77 -19.74
N ASP A 237 -11.75 -5.55 -18.96
CA ASP A 237 -11.34 -6.03 -17.64
C ASP A 237 -10.94 -7.51 -17.73
N VAL A 238 -9.71 -7.82 -17.31
CA VAL A 238 -9.24 -9.20 -17.21
C VAL A 238 -8.84 -9.56 -15.79
N LYS A 239 -9.32 -10.72 -15.35
CA LYS A 239 -8.91 -11.31 -14.08
C LYS A 239 -7.54 -12.00 -14.24
N ALA A 240 -6.63 -11.73 -13.31
CA ALA A 240 -5.36 -12.45 -13.20
C ALA A 240 -5.60 -13.93 -12.86
N LYS A 241 -4.85 -14.83 -13.51
CA LYS A 241 -5.08 -16.27 -13.48
C LYS A 241 -4.02 -16.95 -12.62
N TYR A 242 -4.43 -17.29 -11.41
CA TYR A 242 -3.62 -18.01 -10.44
C TYR A 242 -4.51 -18.94 -9.60
N GLU A 243 -3.87 -19.86 -8.89
CA GLU A 243 -4.53 -20.79 -7.99
C GLU A 243 -5.36 -20.04 -6.94
N GLN A 244 -6.66 -20.31 -6.93
CA GLN A 244 -7.63 -19.74 -5.98
C GLN A 244 -7.78 -20.65 -4.76
N GLY A 245 -8.30 -20.11 -3.66
CA GLY A 245 -8.55 -20.86 -2.44
C GLY A 245 -8.46 -19.93 -1.22
N ASP A 246 -8.08 -20.50 -0.08
CA ASP A 246 -7.75 -19.72 1.11
C ASP A 246 -6.32 -19.16 0.97
N ILE A 247 -6.24 -17.99 0.39
CA ILE A 247 -5.01 -17.32 -0.02
C ILE A 247 -5.05 -15.84 0.36
N TYR A 248 -3.89 -15.22 0.35
CA TYR A 248 -3.72 -13.77 0.43
C TYR A 248 -2.99 -13.25 -0.81
N ILE A 249 -3.30 -12.00 -1.18
CA ILE A 249 -2.57 -11.24 -2.18
C ILE A 249 -1.97 -9.99 -1.52
N PRO A 250 -0.93 -10.10 -0.68
CA PRO A 250 -0.52 -8.98 0.16
C PRO A 250 -0.02 -7.77 -0.63
N ARG A 251 0.48 -7.95 -1.86
CA ARG A 251 0.91 -6.86 -2.75
C ARG A 251 0.63 -7.16 -4.22
N ILE A 252 0.48 -6.10 -5.00
CA ILE A 252 0.68 -6.10 -6.45
C ILE A 252 1.72 -5.03 -6.78
N LYS A 253 2.54 -5.27 -7.80
CA LYS A 253 3.54 -4.31 -8.28
C LYS A 253 3.68 -4.40 -9.80
N TRP A 254 3.89 -3.28 -10.46
CA TRP A 254 4.18 -3.28 -11.89
C TRP A 254 5.69 -3.36 -12.16
N THR A 255 6.07 -4.02 -13.24
CA THR A 255 7.42 -3.91 -13.81
C THR A 255 7.50 -2.65 -14.66
N GLU A 256 8.60 -1.89 -14.50
CA GLU A 256 8.80 -0.62 -15.21
C GLU A 256 9.16 -0.81 -16.69
N ALA A 257 9.85 -1.91 -17.03
CA ALA A 257 10.39 -2.11 -18.38
C ALA A 257 9.34 -2.54 -19.41
N ASP A 258 8.40 -3.40 -19.01
CA ASP A 258 7.46 -4.06 -19.92
C ASP A 258 6.01 -4.02 -19.44
N ASN A 259 5.71 -3.27 -18.38
CA ASN A 259 4.36 -3.07 -17.83
C ASN A 259 3.63 -4.40 -17.55
N LYS A 260 4.33 -5.41 -17.04
CA LYS A 260 3.71 -6.63 -16.51
C LYS A 260 3.32 -6.41 -15.05
N LEU A 261 2.26 -7.09 -14.62
CA LEU A 261 1.83 -7.05 -13.23
C LEU A 261 2.43 -8.22 -12.47
N VAL A 262 3.14 -7.96 -11.37
CA VAL A 262 3.56 -8.98 -10.43
C VAL A 262 2.54 -9.07 -9.30
N VAL A 263 1.89 -10.22 -9.18
CA VAL A 263 0.94 -10.55 -8.11
C VAL A 263 1.66 -11.36 -7.05
N PHE A 264 1.65 -10.90 -5.80
CA PHE A 264 2.26 -11.61 -4.68
C PHE A 264 1.20 -12.56 -4.15
N TRP A 265 1.30 -13.84 -4.45
CA TRP A 265 0.40 -14.87 -3.98
C TRP A 265 0.96 -15.50 -2.71
N MET A 266 0.14 -15.64 -1.68
CA MET A 266 0.54 -16.27 -0.42
C MET A 266 -0.53 -17.22 0.08
N ASN A 267 -0.15 -18.39 0.60
CA ASN A 267 -1.11 -19.31 1.20
C ASN A 267 -1.65 -18.79 2.55
N ARG A 268 -2.79 -19.33 3.02
CA ARG A 268 -3.36 -18.96 4.32
C ARG A 268 -2.41 -19.09 5.51
N LEU A 269 -1.52 -20.09 5.50
CA LEU A 269 -0.53 -20.31 6.56
C LEU A 269 0.61 -19.27 6.55
N GLN A 270 0.64 -18.39 5.54
CA GLN A 270 1.64 -17.33 5.38
C GLN A 270 3.09 -17.84 5.35
N ASN A 271 3.29 -19.05 4.83
CA ASN A 271 4.60 -19.71 4.80
C ASN A 271 5.02 -20.16 3.40
N HIS A 272 4.22 -19.85 2.38
CA HIS A 272 4.53 -20.04 0.96
C HIS A 272 4.18 -18.77 0.19
N LEU A 273 5.21 -18.04 -0.24
CA LEU A 273 5.08 -16.85 -1.08
C LEU A 273 5.47 -17.20 -2.52
N LYS A 274 4.63 -16.81 -3.48
CA LYS A 274 4.96 -16.81 -4.90
C LYS A 274 4.79 -15.40 -5.46
N LEU A 275 5.73 -14.95 -6.30
CA LEU A 275 5.47 -13.81 -7.17
C LEU A 275 5.10 -14.33 -8.55
N LEU A 276 3.97 -13.85 -9.06
CA LEU A 276 3.39 -14.30 -10.31
C LEU A 276 3.45 -13.15 -11.33
N LEU A 277 4.33 -13.30 -12.33
CA LEU A 277 4.44 -12.36 -13.44
C LEU A 277 3.23 -12.55 -14.37
N THR A 278 2.38 -11.55 -14.43
CA THR A 278 1.05 -11.60 -15.03
C THR A 278 0.97 -10.67 -16.24
N ASP A 279 0.51 -11.23 -17.35
CA ASP A 279 0.21 -10.48 -18.55
C ASP A 279 -1.09 -9.67 -18.37
N PRO A 280 -1.04 -8.32 -18.46
CA PRO A 280 -2.19 -7.46 -18.19
C PRO A 280 -3.30 -7.55 -19.24
N ALA A 281 -3.02 -8.06 -20.44
CA ALA A 281 -4.01 -8.14 -21.52
C ALA A 281 -4.81 -9.45 -21.50
N THR A 282 -4.23 -10.51 -20.95
CA THR A 282 -4.78 -11.87 -20.96
C THR A 282 -5.05 -12.45 -19.56
N GLY A 283 -4.46 -11.84 -18.52
CA GLY A 283 -4.45 -12.33 -17.16
C GLY A 283 -3.58 -13.58 -16.96
N ALA A 284 -2.88 -14.08 -17.97
CA ALA A 284 -2.04 -15.27 -17.83
C ALA A 284 -0.85 -14.98 -16.90
N SER A 285 -0.62 -15.85 -15.93
CA SER A 285 0.45 -15.68 -14.94
C SER A 285 1.46 -16.82 -14.99
N ALA A 286 2.73 -16.50 -14.79
CA ALA A 286 3.82 -17.45 -14.63
C ALA A 286 4.58 -17.17 -13.32
N THR A 287 5.06 -18.22 -12.65
CA THR A 287 5.84 -18.07 -11.42
C THR A 287 7.20 -17.42 -11.72
N LEU A 288 7.45 -16.28 -11.09
CA LEU A 288 8.72 -15.54 -11.12
C LEU A 288 9.58 -15.88 -9.89
N TYR A 289 8.94 -16.04 -8.73
CA TYR A 289 9.58 -16.34 -7.46
C TYR A 289 8.74 -17.35 -6.67
N ASP A 290 9.38 -18.25 -5.93
CA ASP A 290 8.74 -19.21 -5.04
C ASP A 290 9.62 -19.40 -3.79
N GLU A 291 9.10 -18.98 -2.64
CA GLU A 291 9.75 -19.13 -1.34
C GLU A 291 8.84 -19.88 -0.36
N LYS A 292 9.43 -20.85 0.33
CA LYS A 292 8.79 -21.58 1.42
C LYS A 292 9.61 -21.43 2.68
N ASN A 293 8.93 -21.13 3.78
CA ASN A 293 9.52 -21.09 5.10
C ASN A 293 8.81 -22.08 6.01
N LYS A 294 9.53 -22.64 7.00
CA LYS A 294 8.94 -23.55 7.99
C LYS A 294 7.94 -22.82 8.89
N TYR A 295 8.16 -21.53 9.15
CA TYR A 295 7.39 -20.73 10.10
C TYR A 295 6.44 -19.80 9.34
N TYR A 296 6.98 -18.74 8.74
CA TYR A 296 6.26 -17.76 7.94
C TYR A 296 7.22 -17.04 6.98
N VAL A 297 6.68 -16.37 5.97
CA VAL A 297 7.41 -15.49 5.07
C VAL A 297 6.94 -14.07 5.33
N ASP A 298 7.86 -13.17 5.68
CA ASP A 298 7.54 -11.76 5.86
C ASP A 298 7.19 -11.09 4.53
N ILE A 299 6.21 -10.20 4.57
CA ILE A 299 5.89 -9.33 3.44
C ILE A 299 6.51 -7.96 3.67
N THR A 300 7.37 -7.58 2.74
CA THR A 300 8.11 -6.33 2.75
C THR A 300 7.77 -5.48 1.52
N ASP A 301 7.97 -4.17 1.62
CA ASP A 301 7.69 -3.22 0.53
C ASP A 301 8.93 -2.90 -0.33
N ASP A 302 10.08 -3.50 -0.03
CA ASP A 302 11.39 -3.26 -0.64
C ASP A 302 11.67 -4.10 -1.90
N TRP A 303 10.65 -4.75 -2.47
CA TRP A 303 10.75 -5.40 -3.78
C TRP A 303 10.86 -4.36 -4.91
N ILE A 304 12.00 -4.32 -5.59
CA ILE A 304 12.29 -3.37 -6.67
C ILE A 304 12.56 -4.15 -7.96
N PHE A 305 11.67 -4.04 -8.94
CA PHE A 305 11.91 -4.52 -10.30
C PHE A 305 12.78 -3.51 -11.04
N LEU A 306 13.99 -3.91 -11.42
CA LEU A 306 14.97 -2.98 -11.98
C LEU A 306 14.56 -2.57 -13.41
N LYS A 307 14.94 -1.33 -13.77
CA LYS A 307 14.65 -0.75 -15.08
C LYS A 307 15.35 -1.46 -16.24
N ASP A 308 16.30 -2.34 -15.95
CA ASP A 308 16.94 -3.18 -16.97
C ASP A 308 16.02 -4.26 -17.54
N GLY A 309 14.85 -4.48 -16.91
CA GLY A 309 13.86 -5.48 -17.32
C GLY A 309 14.33 -6.91 -17.16
N LYS A 310 15.42 -7.14 -16.42
CA LYS A 310 16.09 -8.44 -16.30
C LYS A 310 16.24 -8.88 -14.87
N ASN A 311 16.33 -7.95 -13.93
CA ASN A 311 16.64 -8.24 -12.54
C ASN A 311 15.63 -7.58 -11.59
N TYR A 312 15.52 -8.14 -10.39
CA TYR A 312 14.80 -7.56 -9.27
C TYR A 312 15.58 -7.74 -7.97
N LEU A 313 15.43 -6.76 -7.09
CA LEU A 313 16.10 -6.64 -5.81
C LEU A 313 15.08 -6.74 -4.68
N PHE A 314 15.40 -7.47 -3.62
CA PHE A 314 14.56 -7.57 -2.43
C PHE A 314 15.40 -8.06 -1.25
N THR A 315 14.90 -7.88 -0.03
CA THR A 315 15.46 -8.52 1.15
C THR A 315 14.65 -9.74 1.58
N SER A 316 15.32 -10.73 2.17
CA SER A 316 14.68 -11.95 2.67
C SER A 316 15.52 -12.61 3.77
N GLU A 317 14.85 -13.31 4.68
CA GLU A 317 15.48 -14.12 5.72
C GLU A 317 15.63 -15.60 5.31
N MET A 318 15.50 -15.93 4.02
CA MET A 318 15.49 -17.31 3.52
C MET A 318 16.71 -18.16 3.91
N ASN A 319 17.84 -17.54 4.29
CA ASN A 319 19.06 -18.23 4.74
C ASN A 319 19.29 -18.16 6.26
N GLY A 320 18.32 -17.64 7.03
CA GLY A 320 18.39 -17.46 8.48
C GLY A 320 18.82 -16.07 8.95
N TYR A 321 19.20 -15.17 8.04
CA TYR A 321 19.47 -13.76 8.32
C TYR A 321 18.85 -12.89 7.23
N ASN A 322 18.42 -11.67 7.57
CA ASN A 322 17.96 -10.75 6.55
C ASN A 322 19.13 -10.30 5.66
N GLN A 323 19.07 -10.63 4.38
CA GLN A 323 20.08 -10.32 3.36
C GLN A 323 19.46 -9.65 2.15
N LEU A 324 20.29 -8.98 1.36
CA LEU A 324 19.88 -8.40 0.08
C LEU A 324 20.12 -9.40 -1.06
N TYR A 325 19.07 -9.65 -1.86
CA TYR A 325 19.10 -10.58 -2.98
C TYR A 325 18.84 -9.86 -4.29
N VAL A 326 19.63 -10.21 -5.30
CA VAL A 326 19.37 -9.88 -6.69
C VAL A 326 19.02 -11.18 -7.42
N TYR A 327 17.82 -11.23 -7.98
CA TYR A 327 17.38 -12.32 -8.82
C TYR A 327 17.16 -11.80 -10.24
N SER A 328 17.49 -12.61 -11.23
CA SER A 328 17.10 -12.37 -12.61
C SER A 328 15.77 -13.04 -12.93
N PHE A 329 15.04 -12.51 -13.91
CA PHE A 329 13.75 -13.05 -14.35
C PHE A 329 13.85 -14.46 -14.94
N ASP A 330 15.06 -14.90 -15.34
CA ASP A 330 15.34 -16.29 -15.74
C ASP A 330 15.61 -17.23 -14.55
N GLY A 331 15.48 -16.74 -13.31
CA GLY A 331 15.59 -17.51 -12.07
C GLY A 331 17.02 -17.66 -11.52
N LYS A 332 18.03 -17.05 -12.14
CA LYS A 332 19.38 -17.02 -11.55
C LYS A 332 19.42 -16.07 -10.36
N LYS A 333 20.17 -16.43 -9.32
CA LYS A 333 20.25 -15.68 -8.06
C LYS A 333 21.68 -15.27 -7.74
N LYS A 334 21.82 -14.08 -7.16
CA LYS A 334 23.05 -13.57 -6.56
C LYS A 334 22.72 -12.96 -5.20
N VAL A 335 23.43 -13.39 -4.16
CA VAL A 335 23.42 -12.75 -2.84
C VAL A 335 24.42 -11.59 -2.90
N GLN A 336 24.01 -10.40 -2.46
CA GLN A 336 24.88 -9.22 -2.46
C GLN A 336 25.58 -9.03 -1.12
#